data_AF-A0AAW2RU58-F1
#
_entry.id   AF-A0AAW2RU58-F1
#
_cell.length_a   1.000
_cell.length_b   1.000
_cell.length_c   1.000
_cell.angle_alpha   90.00
_cell.angle_beta   90.00
_cell.angle_gamma   90.00
#
_symmetry.space_group_name_H-M   'P 1'
#
loop_
_entity.id
_entity.type
_entity.pdbx_description
1 polymer ?
#
loop_
_entity_poly.entity_id
_entity_poly.type
_entity_poly.pdbx_seq_one_letter_code
_entity_poly.pdbx_strand_id
1 'polypeptide(L)'
;MVVSGSNDRHYDWAEEVKEFDETKGGVKSLVDDGVAKLPRLFVHPPEILHGNPKLDDGVHLDLPTIDFQDLGARRMEVVEEIRKAAENGVFSG
;
A
#
# COMPACT_ATOMS: atom_id res chain seq x y z
N MET A 1 17.71 15.62 3.75
CA MET A 1 16.38 15.45 4.38
C MET A 1 16.61 15.27 5.87
N VAL A 2 16.28 16.29 6.68
CA VAL A 2 16.51 16.24 8.13
C VAL A 2 15.32 15.56 8.79
N VAL A 3 15.49 14.29 9.17
CA VAL A 3 14.62 13.65 10.16
C VAL A 3 14.92 14.35 11.48
N SER A 4 14.04 15.26 11.90
CA SER A 4 14.08 15.84 13.24
C SER A 4 13.65 14.77 14.24
N GLY A 5 14.62 13.97 14.67
CA GLY A 5 14.53 13.20 15.91
C GLY A 5 14.58 14.18 17.08
N SER A 6 13.44 14.40 17.73
CA SER A 6 13.38 14.98 19.06
C SER A 6 12.97 13.87 20.02
N ASN A 7 13.81 13.66 21.04
CA ASN A 7 13.50 12.83 22.20
C ASN A 7 12.21 13.33 22.87
N ASP A 8 11.09 12.64 22.65
CA ASP A 8 9.86 12.87 23.43
C ASP A 8 9.52 11.56 24.14
N ARG A 9 9.65 11.55 25.47
CA ARG A 9 9.31 10.39 26.31
C ARG A 9 7.80 10.11 26.40
N HIS A 10 7.00 10.70 25.51
CA HIS A 10 5.56 10.44 25.40
C HIS A 10 5.05 10.93 24.02
N TYR A 11 5.41 10.23 22.95
CA TYR A 11 4.72 10.41 21.67
C TYR A 11 3.37 9.69 21.76
N ASP A 12 2.28 10.46 21.90
CA ASP A 12 0.92 9.93 21.85
C ASP A 12 0.41 9.92 20.40
N TRP A 13 0.62 8.78 19.75
CA TRP A 13 0.10 8.51 18.41
C TRP A 13 -1.42 8.77 18.32
N ALA A 14 -2.19 8.42 19.36
CA ALA A 14 -3.64 8.51 19.29
C ALA A 14 -4.13 9.96 19.30
N GLU A 15 -3.41 10.86 20.00
CA GLU A 15 -3.68 12.29 19.97
C GLU A 15 -3.40 12.89 18.58
N GLU A 16 -2.26 12.58 17.96
CA GLU A 16 -1.93 13.07 16.61
C GLU A 16 -2.90 12.53 15.53
N VAL A 17 -3.34 11.27 15.64
CA VAL A 17 -4.40 10.71 14.78
C VAL A 17 -5.67 11.56 14.87
N LYS A 18 -6.06 11.90 16.11
CA LYS A 18 -7.30 12.60 16.38
C LYS A 18 -7.25 14.03 15.82
N GLU A 19 -6.18 14.76 16.09
CA GLU A 19 -5.98 16.11 15.55
C GLU A 19 -6.02 16.10 14.02
N PHE A 20 -5.37 15.11 13.40
CA PHE A 20 -5.38 14.96 11.95
C PHE A 20 -6.79 14.66 11.40
N ASP A 21 -7.53 13.72 12.01
CA ASP A 21 -8.89 13.40 11.59
C ASP A 21 -9.87 14.58 11.78
N GLU A 22 -9.66 15.41 12.81
CA GLU A 22 -10.45 16.61 13.06
C GLU A 22 -10.27 17.69 11.98
N THR A 23 -9.13 17.70 11.26
CA THR A 23 -8.96 18.59 10.10
C THR A 23 -9.95 18.29 8.96
N LYS A 24 -10.46 17.05 8.90
CA LYS A 24 -11.35 16.52 7.84
C LYS A 24 -10.82 16.72 6.41
N GLY A 25 -9.54 17.06 6.25
CA GLY A 25 -8.89 17.28 4.95
C GLY A 25 -8.36 16.00 4.29
N GLY A 26 -8.24 14.92 5.05
CA GLY A 26 -7.63 13.66 4.61
C GLY A 26 -6.16 13.84 4.21
N VAL A 27 -5.55 12.84 3.59
CA VAL A 27 -4.13 12.91 3.19
C VAL A 27 -3.87 13.87 2.03
N LYS A 28 -4.90 14.27 1.29
CA LYS A 28 -4.77 15.23 0.17
C LYS A 28 -4.40 16.63 0.68
N SER A 29 -4.92 17.04 1.84
CA SER A 29 -4.59 18.36 2.40
C SER A 29 -3.10 18.49 2.73
N LEU A 30 -2.42 17.40 3.13
CA LEU A 30 -0.97 17.42 3.38
C LEU A 30 -0.18 17.85 2.13
N VAL A 31 -0.66 17.46 0.95
CA VAL A 31 -0.06 17.82 -0.33
C VAL A 31 -0.47 19.24 -0.73
N ASP A 32 -1.76 19.56 -0.62
CA ASP A 32 -2.30 20.88 -0.99
C ASP A 32 -1.71 22.01 -0.13
N ASP A 33 -1.49 21.75 1.17
CA ASP A 33 -0.92 22.70 2.14
C ASP A 33 0.61 22.83 2.03
N GLY A 34 1.25 22.02 1.18
CA GLY A 34 2.69 22.09 0.92
C GLY A 34 3.56 21.77 2.14
N VAL A 35 3.14 20.82 2.98
CA VAL A 35 3.84 20.50 4.23
C VAL A 35 5.26 20.01 3.93
N ALA A 36 6.27 20.67 4.52
CA ALA A 36 7.68 20.37 4.27
C ALA A 36 8.22 19.11 4.98
N LYS A 37 7.49 18.60 5.98
CA LYS A 37 7.84 17.40 6.76
C LYS A 37 6.63 16.49 6.91
N LEU A 38 6.85 15.20 6.69
CA LEU A 38 5.81 14.18 6.91
C LEU A 38 5.49 14.08 8.41
N PRO A 39 4.22 14.15 8.83
CA PRO A 39 3.82 13.90 10.22
C PRO A 39 4.27 12.51 10.70
N ARG A 40 4.57 12.38 11.99
CA ARG A 40 5.07 11.11 12.56
C ARG A 40 4.03 10.01 12.45
N LEU A 41 2.76 10.40 12.40
CA LEU A 41 1.61 9.57 12.09
C LEU A 41 1.78 8.71 10.81
N PHE A 42 2.52 9.16 9.81
CA PHE A 42 2.67 8.42 8.55
C PHE A 42 3.99 7.66 8.45
N VAL A 43 4.80 7.66 9.51
CA VAL A 43 6.10 6.99 9.52
C VAL A 43 5.94 5.58 10.06
N HIS A 44 6.13 4.59 9.19
CA HIS A 44 6.13 3.19 9.61
C HIS A 44 7.33 2.87 10.51
N PRO A 45 7.16 1.98 11.51
CA PRO A 45 8.27 1.44 12.28
C PRO A 45 9.33 0.79 11.39
N PRO A 46 10.63 0.89 11.73
CA PRO A 46 11.72 0.31 10.95
C PRO A 46 11.52 -1.18 10.64
N GLU A 47 10.93 -1.94 11.56
CA GLU A 47 10.70 -3.38 11.44
C GLU A 47 9.82 -3.73 10.22
N ILE A 48 8.84 -2.87 9.91
CA ILE A 48 7.98 -3.01 8.72
C ILE A 48 8.74 -2.57 7.46
N LEU A 49 9.55 -1.52 7.58
CA LEU A 49 10.33 -0.98 6.46
C LEU A 49 11.43 -1.93 5.98
N HIS A 50 12.00 -2.75 6.85
CA HIS A 50 13.01 -3.76 6.50
C HIS A 50 12.41 -5.01 5.82
N GLY A 51 11.12 -5.29 6.05
CA GLY A 51 10.40 -6.40 5.43
C GLY A 51 9.79 -6.07 4.07
N ASN A 52 9.64 -4.78 3.75
CA ASN A 52 9.17 -4.37 2.43
C ASN A 52 10.29 -4.60 1.40
N PRO A 53 10.11 -5.51 0.43
CA PRO A 53 11.05 -5.59 -0.67
C PRO A 53 11.07 -4.20 -1.33
N LYS A 54 12.26 -3.61 -1.44
CA LYS A 54 12.43 -2.51 -2.38
C LYS A 54 12.00 -3.09 -3.72
N LEU A 55 10.95 -2.52 -4.32
CA LEU A 55 10.63 -2.79 -5.72
C LEU A 55 11.88 -2.40 -6.50
N ASP A 56 12.68 -3.40 -6.85
CA ASP A 56 13.68 -3.23 -7.89
C ASP A 56 12.88 -3.08 -9.18
N ASP A 57 13.24 -2.11 -10.02
CA ASP A 57 12.54 -1.84 -11.28
C ASP A 57 12.58 -3.06 -12.23
N GLY A 58 13.37 -4.09 -11.87
CA GLY A 58 13.46 -5.39 -12.53
C GLY A 58 12.66 -6.55 -11.92
N VAL A 59 11.89 -6.37 -10.83
CA VAL A 59 11.01 -7.45 -10.33
C VAL A 59 9.81 -7.58 -11.26
N HIS A 60 9.93 -8.44 -12.26
CA HIS A 60 8.81 -8.81 -13.13
C HIS A 60 7.93 -9.84 -12.40
N LEU A 61 6.90 -9.37 -11.70
CA LEU A 61 5.84 -10.24 -11.20
C LEU A 61 4.90 -10.56 -12.37
N ASP A 62 5.01 -11.77 -12.90
CA ASP A 62 4.10 -12.30 -13.91
C ASP A 62 2.73 -12.60 -13.28
N LEU A 63 1.92 -11.56 -13.10
CA LEU A 63 0.54 -11.72 -12.67
C LEU A 63 -0.30 -12.28 -13.83
N PRO A 64 -1.07 -13.35 -13.62
CA PRO A 64 -1.89 -13.92 -14.67
C PRO A 64 -2.97 -12.91 -15.10
N THR A 65 -2.94 -12.51 -16.37
CA THR A 65 -4.01 -11.73 -16.98
C THR A 65 -4.96 -12.67 -17.70
N ILE A 66 -6.23 -12.68 -17.31
CA ILE A 66 -7.24 -13.56 -17.89
C ILE A 66 -8.15 -12.71 -18.79
N ASP A 67 -8.17 -13.04 -20.07
CA ASP A 67 -9.04 -12.39 -21.05
C ASP A 67 -10.42 -13.05 -21.10
N PHE A 68 -11.45 -12.23 -20.97
CA PHE A 68 -12.87 -12.63 -20.89
C PHE A 68 -13.59 -12.42 -22.23
N GLN A 69 -12.87 -12.15 -23.32
CA GLN A 69 -13.45 -12.11 -24.67
C GLN A 69 -14.10 -13.45 -25.04
N ASP A 70 -15.24 -13.37 -25.73
CA ASP A 70 -16.02 -14.51 -26.20
C ASP A 70 -16.39 -15.54 -25.13
N LEU A 71 -16.68 -15.07 -23.91
CA LEU A 71 -17.12 -15.88 -22.77
C LEU A 71 -18.23 -16.89 -23.11
N GLY A 72 -19.13 -16.57 -24.04
CA GLY A 72 -20.17 -17.51 -24.48
C GLY A 72 -19.61 -18.82 -25.04
N ALA A 73 -18.52 -18.75 -25.80
CA ALA A 73 -17.85 -19.91 -26.39
C ALA A 73 -16.72 -20.46 -25.50
N ARG A 74 -16.04 -19.58 -24.75
CA ARG A 74 -14.83 -19.89 -23.98
C ARG A 74 -15.06 -20.04 -22.48
N ARG A 75 -16.31 -20.08 -22.01
CA ARG A 75 -16.64 -20.11 -20.57
C ARG A 75 -15.83 -21.15 -19.79
N MET A 76 -15.73 -22.37 -20.31
CA MET A 76 -15.01 -23.45 -19.62
C MET A 76 -13.51 -23.19 -19.53
N GLU A 77 -12.92 -22.65 -20.60
CA GLU A 77 -11.50 -22.29 -20.65
C GLU A 77 -11.19 -21.15 -19.68
N VAL A 78 -12.01 -20.09 -19.68
CA VAL A 78 -11.85 -18.95 -18.76
C VAL A 78 -11.97 -19.38 -17.30
N VAL A 79 -12.93 -20.25 -16.97
CA VAL A 79 -13.09 -20.78 -15.61
C VAL A 79 -11.86 -21.59 -15.18
N GLU A 80 -11.28 -22.35 -16.09
CA GLU A 80 -10.08 -23.15 -15.80
C GLU A 80 -8.84 -22.25 -15.61
N GLU A 81 -8.69 -21.19 -16.40
CA GLU A 81 -7.62 -20.19 -16.21
C GLU A 81 -7.76 -19.46 -14.86
N ILE A 82 -8.99 -19.13 -14.44
CA ILE A 82 -9.26 -18.56 -13.11
C ILE A 82 -8.84 -19.54 -12.01
N ARG A 83 -9.22 -20.82 -12.13
CA ARG A 83 -8.86 -21.86 -11.15
C ARG A 83 -7.34 -21.97 -11.02
N LYS A 84 -6.62 -22.08 -12.13
CA LYS A 84 -5.15 -22.17 -12.15
C LYS A 84 -4.49 -20.92 -11.57
N ALA A 85 -4.99 -19.74 -11.90
CA ALA A 85 -4.48 -18.47 -11.39
C ALA A 85 -4.70 -18.33 -9.87
N ALA A 86 -5.82 -18.82 -9.34
CA ALA A 86 -6.11 -18.81 -7.91
C ALA A 86 -5.26 -19.82 -7.13
N GLU A 87 -4.98 -21.00 -7.71
CA GLU A 87 -4.16 -22.04 -7.07
C GLU A 87 -2.66 -21.72 -7.09
N ASN A 88 -2.16 -21.16 -8.18
CA ASN A 88 -0.73 -20.94 -8.41
C ASN A 88 -0.32 -19.47 -8.29
N GLY A 89 -1.27 -18.58 -7.99
CA GLY A 89 -1.03 -17.14 -7.94
C GLY A 89 -0.25 -16.70 -6.70
N VAL A 90 0.42 -15.56 -6.84
CA VAL A 90 1.16 -14.88 -5.75
C VAL A 90 0.21 -14.16 -4.76
N PHE A 91 -1.10 -14.25 -4.98
CA PHE A 91 -2.14 -13.68 -4.11
C PHE A 91 -2.36 -14.57 -2.88
N SER A 92 -1.34 -14.71 -2.02
CA SER A 92 -1.54 -15.26 -0.68
C SER A 92 -1.93 -14.11 0.25
N GLY A 93 -3.08 -14.25 0.91
CA GLY A 93 -3.56 -13.32 1.95
C GLY A 93 -3.07 -13.67 3.34
#